data_AF-A0A370MY44-F1
#
_entry.id   AF-A0A370MY44-F1
#
_cell.length_a   1.000
_cell.length_b   1.000
_cell.length_c   1.000
_cell.angle_alpha   90.00
_cell.angle_beta   90.00
_cell.angle_gamma   90.00
#
_symmetry.space_group_name_H-M   'P 1'
#
loop_
_entity.id
_entity.type
_entity.pdbx_description
1 polymer ?
#
loop_
_entity_poly.entity_id
_entity_poly.type
_entity_poly.pdbx_seq_one_letter_code
_entity_poly.pdbx_strand_id
1 'polypeptide(L)'
;MSESEWDSVLTHIDSGNAAWVALVPKLAAGTDGGNSEDLGIGLAYALPKNPKAVLQAIDPDNGPVLGVSRVCSAPFIEDTVKDIPAYIKRAKVALSKVRDPSLQDVKKACLAELAKP
;
A
#
# COMPACT_ATOMS: atom_id res chain seq x y z
N MET A 1 0.95 4.25 -22.32
CA MET A 1 0.25 3.15 -21.64
C MET A 1 -1.23 3.41 -21.81
N SER A 2 -1.99 2.42 -22.27
CA SER A 2 -3.45 2.50 -22.27
C SER A 2 -4.02 2.30 -20.87
N GLU A 3 -5.29 2.64 -20.67
CA GLU A 3 -6.02 2.35 -19.42
C GLU A 3 -6.00 0.86 -19.10
N SER A 4 -6.22 -0.01 -20.08
CA SER A 4 -6.19 -1.46 -19.89
C SER A 4 -4.82 -2.01 -19.46
N GLU A 5 -3.73 -1.41 -19.95
CA GLU A 5 -2.37 -1.76 -19.51
C GLU A 5 -2.15 -1.30 -18.06
N TRP A 6 -2.66 -0.12 -17.69
CA TRP A 6 -2.60 0.38 -16.32
C TRP A 6 -3.39 -0.49 -15.34
N ASP A 7 -4.62 -0.87 -15.69
CA ASP A 7 -5.44 -1.77 -14.88
C ASP A 7 -4.76 -3.12 -14.65
N SER A 8 -4.03 -3.62 -15.65
CA SER A 8 -3.25 -4.85 -15.53
C SER A 8 -2.08 -4.67 -14.55
N VAL A 9 -1.40 -3.53 -14.57
CA VAL A 9 -0.34 -3.19 -13.59
C VAL A 9 -0.92 -3.13 -12.18
N LEU A 10 -2.04 -2.43 -11.99
CA LEU A 10 -2.72 -2.32 -10.70
C LEU A 10 -3.17 -3.69 -10.17
N THR A 11 -3.77 -4.53 -11.02
CA THR A 11 -4.16 -5.90 -10.64
C THR A 11 -3.00 -6.70 -10.05
N HIS A 12 -1.81 -6.55 -10.63
CA HIS A 12 -0.61 -7.21 -10.11
C HIS A 12 -0.11 -6.60 -8.80
N ILE A 13 -0.12 -5.28 -8.66
CA ILE A 13 0.22 -4.59 -7.41
C ILE A 13 -0.74 -5.01 -6.30
N ASP A 14 -2.05 -4.90 -6.53
CA ASP A 14 -3.13 -5.24 -5.61
C ASP A 14 -3.01 -6.68 -5.10
N SER A 15 -2.56 -7.60 -5.93
CA SER A 15 -2.36 -9.00 -5.56
C SER A 15 -1.27 -9.21 -4.50
N GLY A 16 -0.41 -8.21 -4.27
CA GLY A 16 0.76 -8.30 -3.42
C GLY A 16 1.93 -9.02 -4.08
N ASN A 17 1.95 -9.12 -5.41
CA ASN A 17 3.05 -9.72 -6.13
C ASN A 17 4.34 -8.92 -5.88
N ALA A 18 5.35 -9.57 -5.29
CA ALA A 18 6.55 -8.88 -4.81
C ALA A 18 7.32 -8.13 -5.91
N ALA A 19 7.39 -8.68 -7.12
CA ALA A 19 8.10 -8.04 -8.23
C ALA A 19 7.39 -6.77 -8.68
N TRP A 20 6.06 -6.79 -8.76
CA TRP A 20 5.25 -5.64 -9.14
C TRP A 20 5.21 -4.57 -8.04
N VAL A 21 5.07 -4.97 -6.77
CA VAL A 21 5.16 -4.05 -5.62
C VAL A 21 6.52 -3.34 -5.59
N ALA A 22 7.62 -4.05 -5.89
CA ALA A 22 8.96 -3.47 -5.93
C ALA A 22 9.17 -2.44 -7.07
N LEU A 23 8.29 -2.41 -8.08
CA LEU A 23 8.33 -1.40 -9.16
C LEU A 23 7.60 -0.12 -8.79
N VAL A 24 6.70 -0.13 -7.80
CA VAL A 24 5.86 1.01 -7.43
C VAL A 24 6.65 2.29 -7.15
N PRO A 25 7.80 2.29 -6.44
CA PRO A 25 8.61 3.50 -6.26
C PRO A 25 9.07 4.15 -7.58
N LYS A 26 9.38 3.33 -8.59
CA LYS A 26 9.79 3.82 -9.90
C LYS A 26 8.61 4.35 -10.71
N LEU A 27 7.46 3.68 -10.61
CA LEU A 27 6.22 4.13 -11.25
C LEU A 27 5.78 5.48 -10.67
N ALA A 28 5.81 5.63 -9.35
CA ALA A 28 5.39 6.84 -8.65
C ALA A 28 6.15 8.11 -9.09
N ALA A 29 7.39 7.99 -9.57
CA ALA A 29 8.17 9.13 -10.08
C ALA A 29 7.62 9.68 -11.41
N GLY A 30 6.82 8.91 -12.14
CA GLY A 30 6.22 9.29 -13.42
C GLY A 30 4.70 9.42 -13.40
N THR A 31 4.06 9.29 -12.24
CA THR A 31 2.60 9.43 -12.09
C THR A 31 2.21 10.78 -11.50
N ASP A 32 1.01 11.23 -11.84
CA ASP A 32 0.33 12.37 -11.24
C ASP A 32 -1.16 12.05 -11.04
N GLY A 33 -1.88 12.94 -10.35
CA GLY A 33 -3.32 12.86 -10.17
C GLY A 33 -3.82 11.47 -9.73
N GLY A 34 -4.81 10.95 -10.47
CA GLY A 34 -5.43 9.65 -10.19
C GLY A 34 -4.45 8.48 -10.24
N ASN A 35 -3.47 8.48 -11.15
CA ASN A 35 -2.50 7.39 -11.24
C ASN A 35 -1.63 7.30 -9.96
N SER A 36 -1.29 8.44 -9.35
CA SER A 36 -0.58 8.44 -8.07
C SER A 36 -1.45 7.94 -6.92
N GLU A 37 -2.75 8.24 -6.94
CA GLU A 37 -3.72 7.72 -5.97
C GLU A 37 -3.91 6.20 -6.11
N ASP A 38 -4.04 5.71 -7.33
CA ASP A 38 -4.17 4.29 -7.65
C ASP A 38 -2.99 3.46 -7.09
N LEU A 39 -1.77 3.97 -7.19
CA LEU A 39 -0.59 3.29 -6.63
C LEU A 39 -0.68 3.17 -5.09
N GLY A 40 -1.16 4.21 -4.41
CA GLY A 40 -1.37 4.19 -2.96
C GLY A 40 -2.46 3.19 -2.56
N ILE A 41 -3.58 3.19 -3.29
CA ILE A 41 -4.69 2.25 -3.12
C ILE A 41 -4.24 0.81 -3.35
N GLY A 42 -3.49 0.57 -4.42
CA GLY A 42 -3.03 -0.78 -4.75
C GLY A 42 -2.06 -1.34 -3.73
N LEU A 43 -1.16 -0.51 -3.19
CA LEU A 43 -0.33 -0.88 -2.06
C LEU A 43 -1.15 -1.16 -0.79
N ALA A 44 -2.25 -0.45 -0.56
CA ALA A 44 -3.17 -0.75 0.54
C ALA A 44 -3.85 -2.12 0.35
N TYR A 45 -4.29 -2.46 -0.85
CA TYR A 45 -4.81 -3.81 -1.15
C TYR A 45 -3.75 -4.90 -0.99
N ALA A 46 -2.50 -4.61 -1.32
CA ALA A 46 -1.37 -5.50 -1.18
C ALA A 46 -0.95 -5.72 0.29
N LEU A 47 -1.18 -4.74 1.17
CA LEU A 47 -0.71 -4.72 2.56
C LEU A 47 -1.06 -5.99 3.37
N PRO A 48 -2.33 -6.48 3.39
CA PRO A 48 -2.65 -7.72 4.10
C PRO A 48 -2.13 -8.99 3.39
N LYS A 49 -1.72 -8.90 2.12
CA LYS A 49 -1.27 -10.05 1.30
C LYS A 49 0.25 -10.22 1.35
N ASN A 50 1.00 -9.12 1.27
CA ASN A 50 2.46 -9.09 1.29
C ASN A 50 3.00 -7.85 2.01
N PRO A 51 2.86 -7.79 3.36
CA PRO A 51 3.22 -6.60 4.13
C PRO A 51 4.72 -6.28 4.06
N LYS A 52 5.59 -7.29 3.89
CA LYS A 52 7.03 -7.04 3.77
C LYS A 52 7.35 -6.23 2.51
N ALA A 53 6.82 -6.65 1.35
CA ALA A 53 7.08 -5.96 0.09
C ALA A 53 6.50 -4.53 0.12
N VAL A 54 5.30 -4.34 0.68
CA VAL A 54 4.69 -3.01 0.81
C VAL A 54 5.55 -2.10 1.69
N LEU A 55 5.98 -2.57 2.87
CA LEU A 55 6.84 -1.77 3.75
C LEU A 55 8.19 -1.40 3.13
N GLN A 56 8.69 -2.20 2.18
CA GLN A 56 9.91 -1.88 1.42
C GLN A 56 9.67 -0.87 0.29
N ALA A 57 8.43 -0.72 -0.17
CA ALA A 57 8.05 0.12 -1.30
C ALA A 57 7.55 1.51 -0.87
N ILE A 58 7.05 1.67 0.35
CA ILE A 58 6.52 2.94 0.83
C ILE A 58 7.61 3.91 1.30
N ASP A 59 7.30 5.19 1.22
CA ASP A 59 8.15 6.27 1.70
C ASP A 59 7.96 6.48 3.22
N PRO A 60 8.97 6.16 4.05
CA PRO A 60 8.87 6.31 5.50
C PRO A 60 8.80 7.76 5.95
N ASP A 61 9.26 8.72 5.13
CA ASP A 61 9.22 10.17 5.41
C ASP A 61 7.85 10.79 5.05
N ASN A 62 6.88 9.94 4.71
CA ASN A 62 5.50 10.30 4.44
C ASN A 62 5.30 11.24 3.24
N GLY A 63 6.02 11.00 2.15
CA GLY A 63 5.89 11.74 0.90
C GLY A 63 4.51 11.65 0.24
N PRO A 64 4.27 12.49 -0.79
CA PRO A 64 2.92 12.79 -1.28
C PRO A 64 2.20 11.62 -1.94
N VAL A 65 2.94 10.66 -2.52
CA VAL A 65 2.40 9.52 -3.28
C VAL A 65 2.44 8.24 -2.46
N LEU A 66 3.63 7.84 -2.00
CA LEU A 66 3.86 6.56 -1.32
C LEU A 66 4.04 6.69 0.19
N GLY A 67 3.66 7.83 0.76
CA GLY A 67 3.80 8.06 2.20
C GLY A 67 3.01 7.04 3.03
N VAL A 68 3.49 6.79 4.25
CA VAL A 68 2.81 5.89 5.20
C VAL A 68 1.33 6.25 5.37
N SER A 69 0.96 7.52 5.45
CA SER A 69 -0.44 7.97 5.57
C SER A 69 -1.24 7.85 4.28
N ARG A 70 -0.60 7.62 3.13
CA ARG A 70 -1.26 7.38 1.84
C ARG A 70 -1.59 5.91 1.64
N VAL A 71 -0.79 5.01 2.21
CA VAL A 71 -0.95 3.56 2.04
C VAL A 71 -1.59 2.89 3.26
N CYS A 72 -1.20 3.30 4.46
CA CYS A 72 -1.59 2.65 5.72
C CYS A 72 -2.82 3.29 6.38
N SER A 73 -3.61 4.07 5.65
CA SER A 73 -4.82 4.77 6.14
C SER A 73 -6.13 4.18 5.63
N ALA A 74 -6.09 3.01 4.96
CA ALA A 74 -7.22 2.45 4.22
C ALA A 74 -7.81 3.44 3.19
N PRO A 75 -6.99 3.91 2.21
CA PRO A 75 -7.30 5.00 1.28
C PRO A 75 -8.31 4.60 0.18
N PHE A 76 -9.26 3.71 0.46
CA PHE A 76 -10.12 3.14 -0.56
C PHE A 76 -11.20 4.13 -1.02
N ILE A 77 -11.50 4.08 -2.32
CA ILE A 77 -12.67 4.76 -2.89
C ILE A 77 -13.94 4.20 -2.23
N GLU A 78 -14.91 5.07 -1.98
CA GLU A 78 -16.18 4.73 -1.33
C GLU A 78 -16.80 3.45 -1.91
N ASP A 79 -17.33 2.60 -1.03
CA ASP A 79 -18.00 1.32 -1.34
C ASP A 79 -17.16 0.21 -2.01
N THR A 80 -15.88 0.45 -2.35
CA THR A 80 -15.01 -0.60 -2.93
C THR A 80 -14.65 -1.70 -1.92
N VAL A 81 -14.46 -1.33 -0.64
CA VAL A 81 -14.23 -2.25 0.46
C VAL A 81 -15.42 -2.25 1.40
N LYS A 82 -16.23 -3.31 1.33
CA LYS A 82 -17.48 -3.46 2.10
C LYS A 82 -17.31 -3.48 3.62
N ASP A 83 -16.12 -3.88 4.11
CA ASP A 83 -15.84 -4.02 5.54
C ASP A 83 -14.42 -3.51 5.85
N ILE A 84 -14.33 -2.19 6.01
CA ILE A 84 -13.09 -1.48 6.39
C ILE A 84 -12.55 -1.99 7.74
N PRO A 85 -13.36 -2.19 8.80
CA PRO A 85 -12.88 -2.78 10.05
C PRO A 85 -12.19 -4.15 9.87
N ALA A 86 -12.77 -5.04 9.07
CA ALA A 86 -12.16 -6.33 8.78
C ALA A 86 -10.87 -6.20 7.95
N TYR A 87 -10.81 -5.26 7.00
CA TYR A 87 -9.56 -4.93 6.31
C TYR A 87 -8.47 -4.50 7.29
N ILE A 88 -8.76 -3.52 8.16
CA ILE A 88 -7.80 -2.99 9.14
C ILE A 88 -7.28 -4.12 10.03
N LYS A 89 -8.17 -5.01 10.51
CA LYS A 89 -7.79 -6.18 11.30
C LYS A 89 -6.82 -7.10 10.55
N ARG A 90 -7.11 -7.41 9.28
CA ARG A 90 -6.23 -8.25 8.44
C ARG A 90 -4.86 -7.59 8.20
N ALA A 91 -4.84 -6.30 7.89
CA ALA A 91 -3.62 -5.55 7.67
C ALA A 91 -2.73 -5.53 8.93
N LYS A 92 -3.30 -5.24 10.10
CA LYS A 92 -2.57 -5.27 11.39
C LYS A 92 -1.98 -6.66 11.69
N VAL A 93 -2.76 -7.73 11.45
CA VAL A 93 -2.29 -9.11 11.63
C VAL A 93 -1.17 -9.47 10.64
N ALA A 94 -1.22 -8.99 9.40
CA ALA A 94 -0.16 -9.22 8.43
C ALA A 94 1.13 -8.47 8.83
N LEU A 95 1.02 -7.19 9.18
CA LEU A 95 2.13 -6.35 9.65
C LEU A 95 2.82 -6.93 10.89
N SER A 96 2.07 -7.48 11.85
CA SER A 96 2.66 -8.07 13.06
C SER A 96 3.62 -9.23 12.77
N LYS A 97 3.43 -9.92 11.64
CA LYS A 97 4.28 -11.03 11.17
C LYS A 97 5.59 -10.57 10.51
N VAL A 98 5.74 -9.29 10.16
CA VAL A 98 7.00 -8.76 9.61
C VAL A 98 8.04 -8.63 10.74
N ARG A 99 9.09 -9.44 10.65
CA ARG A 99 10.19 -9.52 11.64
C ARG A 99 11.51 -8.93 11.15
N ASP A 100 11.54 -8.39 9.93
CA ASP A 100 12.73 -7.76 9.36
C ASP A 100 13.14 -6.56 10.22
N PRO A 101 14.34 -6.53 10.83
CA PRO A 101 14.75 -5.44 11.72
C PRO A 101 14.77 -4.08 11.03
N SER A 102 15.11 -4.05 9.74
CA SER A 102 15.18 -2.81 8.96
C SER A 102 13.81 -2.16 8.70
N LEU A 103 12.72 -2.92 8.89
CA LEU A 103 11.36 -2.46 8.63
C LEU A 103 10.57 -2.11 9.89
N GLN A 104 11.18 -2.16 11.08
CA GLN A 104 10.41 -2.00 12.32
C GLN A 104 9.85 -0.58 12.51
N ASP A 105 10.58 0.46 12.11
CA ASP A 105 10.12 1.84 12.24
C ASP A 105 8.96 2.13 11.30
N VAL A 106 9.09 1.77 10.03
CA VAL A 106 8.02 1.93 9.03
C VAL A 106 6.80 1.06 9.37
N LYS A 107 7.01 -0.17 9.88
CA LYS A 107 5.93 -1.02 10.41
C LYS A 107 5.18 -0.34 11.54
N LYS A 108 5.91 0.27 12.49
CA LYS A 108 5.31 0.98 13.64
C LYS A 108 4.49 2.17 13.16
N ALA A 109 5.01 2.97 12.22
CA ALA A 109 4.30 4.08 11.62
C ALA A 109 3.01 3.60 10.91
N CYS A 110 3.11 2.54 10.11
CA CYS A 110 1.97 1.96 9.40
C CYS A 110 0.89 1.43 10.36
N LEU A 111 1.29 0.76 11.45
CA LEU A 111 0.36 0.32 12.49
C LEU A 111 -0.33 1.49 13.21
N ALA A 112 0.38 2.61 13.39
CA ALA A 112 -0.17 3.82 13.99
C ALA A 112 -1.19 4.50 13.08
N GLU A 113 -0.94 4.58 11.77
CA GLU A 113 -1.91 5.08 10.78
C GLU A 113 -3.20 4.24 10.79
N LEU A 114 -3.07 2.90 10.76
CA LEU A 114 -4.22 1.98 10.83
C LEU A 114 -4.97 2.01 12.17
N ALA A 115 -4.44 2.67 13.19
CA ALA A 115 -5.06 2.80 14.51
C ALA A 115 -5.81 4.13 14.69
N LYS A 116 -5.69 5.06 13.74
CA LYS A 116 -6.48 6.29 13.75
C LYS A 116 -7.97 5.97 13.54
N PRO A 117 -8.86 6.75 14.19
CA PRO A 117 -10.30 6.60 14.03
C PRO A 117 -10.78 6.98 12.63
#